data_AF-A0A1V5B390-F1
#
_entry.id   AF-A0A1V5B390-F1
#
_cell.length_a   1.000
_cell.length_b   1.000
_cell.length_c   1.000
_cell.angle_alpha   90.00
_cell.angle_beta   90.00
_cell.angle_gamma   90.00
#
_symmetry.space_group_name_H-M   'P 1'
#
loop_
_entity.id
_entity.type
_entity.pdbx_description
1 polymer ?
#
loop_
_entity_poly.entity_id
_entity_poly.type
_entity_poly.pdbx_seq_one_letter_code
_entity_poly.pdbx_strand_id
1 'polypeptide(L)'
;MHAALSKELREEMKARSAQVKKGDTVKVMRGDHAGTEGEVQKADLKSGTIHVAGVSVFRADGTEVPRPVQPSNVVITKMELDDEERKKIFSR
;
A
#
# COMPACT_ATOMS: atom_id res chain seq x y z
N MET A 1 -8.01 6.78 1.65
CA MET A 1 -6.85 6.14 1.00
C MET A 1 -7.13 4.65 0.84
N HIS A 2 -7.81 4.26 -0.24
CA HIS A 2 -8.12 2.86 -0.51
C HIS A 2 -7.31 2.34 -1.69
N ALA A 3 -6.86 1.10 -1.59
CA ALA A 3 -6.15 0.40 -2.64
C ALA A 3 -6.89 -0.90 -2.99
N ALA A 4 -6.71 -1.35 -4.23
CA ALA A 4 -7.27 -2.61 -4.71
C ALA A 4 -6.64 -3.80 -3.96
N LEU A 5 -7.42 -4.83 -3.67
CA LEU A 5 -6.88 -6.08 -3.13
C LEU A 5 -6.39 -7.01 -4.24
N SER A 6 -5.41 -7.86 -3.93
CA SER A 6 -5.03 -8.99 -4.77
C SER A 6 -6.23 -9.92 -4.99
N LYS A 7 -6.22 -10.71 -6.08
CA LYS A 7 -7.36 -11.59 -6.41
C LYS A 7 -7.66 -12.57 -5.27
N GLU A 8 -6.62 -13.14 -4.67
CA GLU A 8 -6.70 -14.05 -3.52
C GLU A 8 -7.39 -13.37 -2.33
N LEU A 9 -6.93 -12.18 -1.94
CA LEU A 9 -7.52 -11.44 -0.82
C LEU A 9 -8.94 -10.94 -1.11
N ARG A 10 -9.29 -10.69 -2.38
CA ARG A 10 -10.65 -10.31 -2.78
C ARG A 10 -11.63 -11.46 -2.56
N GLU A 11 -11.20 -12.68 -2.82
CA GLU A 11 -12.03 -13.88 -2.67
C GLU A 11 -12.22 -14.21 -1.18
N GLU A 12 -11.13 -14.14 -0.40
CA GLU A 12 -11.15 -14.41 1.04
C GLU A 12 -11.99 -13.38 1.81
N MET A 13 -11.72 -12.08 1.59
CA MET A 13 -12.34 -11.00 2.36
C MET A 13 -13.64 -10.48 1.73
N LYS A 14 -14.06 -11.04 0.58
CA LYS A 14 -15.22 -10.60 -0.23
C LYS A 14 -15.29 -9.09 -0.51
N ALA A 15 -14.15 -8.41 -0.45
CA ALA A 15 -14.02 -6.97 -0.59
C ALA A 15 -13.17 -6.62 -1.80
N ARG A 16 -13.56 -5.59 -2.57
CA ARG A 16 -12.80 -5.17 -3.76
C ARG A 16 -11.52 -4.37 -3.42
N SER A 17 -11.56 -3.63 -2.32
CA SER A 17 -10.53 -2.69 -1.88
C SER A 17 -10.52 -2.54 -0.36
N ALA A 18 -9.37 -2.22 0.22
CA ALA A 18 -9.23 -1.90 1.65
C ALA A 18 -8.49 -0.58 1.85
N GLN A 19 -8.63 -0.03 3.05
CA GLN A 19 -7.78 1.08 3.49
C GLN A 19 -6.35 0.57 3.70
N VAL A 20 -5.38 1.33 3.18
CA VAL A 20 -3.95 1.05 3.35
C VAL A 20 -3.52 1.49 4.75
N LYS A 21 -2.88 0.60 5.51
CA LYS A 21 -2.23 0.89 6.79
C LYS A 21 -0.71 0.77 6.64
N LYS A 22 0.01 1.36 7.60
CA LYS A 22 1.45 1.07 7.77
C LYS A 22 1.60 -0.42 8.09
N GLY A 23 2.64 -1.05 7.52
CA GLY A 23 2.88 -2.50 7.67
C GLY A 23 2.19 -3.38 6.63
N ASP A 24 1.22 -2.87 5.86
CA ASP A 24 0.68 -3.62 4.71
C ASP A 24 1.75 -3.78 3.63
N THR A 25 1.82 -4.96 3.00
CA THR A 25 2.64 -5.17 1.81
C THR A 25 1.83 -4.82 0.57
N VAL A 26 2.44 -4.01 -0.28
CA VAL A 26 1.80 -3.51 -1.47
C VAL A 26 2.67 -3.66 -2.71
N LYS A 27 2.02 -3.82 -3.85
CA LYS A 27 2.62 -3.88 -5.18
C LYS A 27 2.23 -2.66 -5.99
N VAL A 28 3.21 -1.95 -6.53
CA VAL A 28 2.98 -0.82 -7.41
C VAL A 28 2.61 -1.34 -8.80
N MET A 29 1.46 -0.92 -9.32
CA MET A 29 0.97 -1.36 -10.65
C MET A 29 1.25 -0.35 -11.75
N ARG A 30 1.41 0.93 -11.40
CA ARG A 30 1.53 2.03 -12.36
C ARG A 30 2.67 2.99 -11.98
N GLY A 31 3.26 3.62 -13.00
CA GLY A 31 4.36 4.58 -12.85
C GLY A 31 5.74 3.94 -13.01
N ASP A 32 6.78 4.72 -12.73
CA ASP A 32 8.18 4.33 -12.99
C ASP A 32 8.67 3.14 -12.16
N HIS A 33 8.02 2.90 -11.01
CA HIS A 33 8.32 1.78 -10.10
C HIS A 33 7.32 0.62 -10.22
N ALA A 34 6.58 0.54 -11.34
CA ALA A 34 5.63 -0.55 -11.57
C ALA A 34 6.32 -1.93 -11.48
N GLY A 35 5.67 -2.87 -10.79
CA GLY A 35 6.20 -4.21 -10.52
C GLY A 35 6.92 -4.34 -9.18
N THR A 36 7.30 -3.23 -8.55
CA THR A 36 7.97 -3.23 -7.24
C THR A 36 6.97 -3.62 -6.14
N GLU A 37 7.40 -4.54 -5.28
CA GLU A 37 6.69 -4.92 -4.05
C GLU A 37 7.44 -4.37 -2.84
N GLY A 38 6.70 -3.83 -1.88
CA GLY A 38 7.28 -3.25 -0.68
C GLY A 38 6.25 -3.00 0.42
N GLU A 39 6.75 -2.81 1.63
CA GLU A 39 5.93 -2.50 2.79
C GLU A 39 5.62 -1.00 2.87
N VAL A 40 4.43 -0.66 3.36
CA VAL A 40 4.03 0.73 3.57
C VAL A 40 4.67 1.25 4.86
N GLN A 41 5.64 2.15 4.71
CA GLN A 41 6.30 2.80 5.85
C GLN A 41 5.44 3.89 6.47
N LYS A 42 4.77 4.67 5.62
CA LYS A 42 4.00 5.83 6.05
C LYS A 42 2.80 6.07 5.16
N ALA A 43 1.66 6.39 5.78
CA ALA A 43 0.47 6.86 5.10
C ALA A 43 0.19 8.30 5.56
N ASP A 44 0.24 9.25 4.64
CA ASP A 44 0.00 10.66 4.90
C ASP A 44 -1.45 11.03 4.54
N LEU A 45 -2.29 11.17 5.56
CA LEU A 45 -3.71 11.50 5.40
C LEU A 45 -3.95 12.89 4.81
N LYS A 46 -3.04 13.84 5.07
CA LYS A 46 -3.17 15.22 4.59
C LYS A 46 -3.00 15.33 3.07
N SER A 47 -2.02 14.61 2.51
CA SER A 47 -1.75 14.58 1.07
C SER A 47 -2.46 13.42 0.35
N GLY A 48 -3.01 12.45 1.10
CA GLY A 48 -3.64 11.25 0.55
C GLY A 48 -2.64 10.31 -0.14
N THR A 49 -1.36 10.36 0.25
CA THR A 49 -0.28 9.58 -0.36
C THR A 49 0.35 8.60 0.61
N ILE A 50 1.00 7.57 0.07
CA ILE A 50 1.70 6.54 0.83
C ILE A 50 3.17 6.49 0.42
N HIS A 51 4.03 6.15 1.37
CA HIS A 51 5.45 5.87 1.16
C HIS A 51 5.67 4.37 1.27
N VAL A 52 6.23 3.79 0.21
CA VAL A 52 6.46 2.35 0.08
C VAL A 52 7.97 2.08 0.10
N ALA A 53 8.40 1.07 0.84
CA ALA A 53 9.78 0.63 0.84
C ALA A 53 10.20 0.16 -0.57
N GLY A 54 11.37 0.59 -1.04
CA GLY A 54 11.84 0.32 -2.41
C GLY A 54 11.34 1.30 -3.49
N VAL A 55 10.44 2.23 -3.13
CA VAL A 55 10.02 3.34 -4.01
C VAL A 55 10.72 4.62 -3.56
N SER A 56 12.01 4.71 -3.85
CA SER A 56 12.86 5.89 -3.59
C SER A 56 13.39 6.50 -4.88
N VAL A 57 13.73 7.78 -4.80
CA VAL A 57 14.43 8.52 -5.86
C VAL A 57 15.72 9.07 -5.27
N PHE A 58 16.82 8.95 -6.01
CA PHE A 58 18.10 9.52 -5.65
C PHE A 58 18.13 11.02 -5.97
N ARG A 59 18.53 11.84 -5.00
CA ARG A 59 18.88 13.24 -5.24
C ARG A 59 20.27 13.35 -5.87
N ALA A 60 20.57 14.52 -6.44
CA ALA A 60 21.91 14.84 -6.97
C ALA A 60 23.02 14.65 -5.91
N ASP A 61 22.68 14.83 -4.63
CA ASP A 61 23.59 14.66 -3.49
C ASP A 61 23.79 13.18 -3.08
N GLY A 62 23.22 12.22 -3.83
CA GLY A 62 23.32 10.77 -3.55
C GLY A 62 22.39 10.27 -2.44
N THR A 63 21.58 11.13 -1.83
CA THR A 63 20.62 10.74 -0.79
C THR A 63 19.36 10.10 -1.39
N GLU A 64 18.89 9.00 -0.79
CA GLU A 64 17.62 8.36 -1.15
C GLU A 64 16.44 9.01 -0.44
N VAL A 65 15.41 9.32 -1.23
CA VAL A 65 14.21 9.99 -0.73
C VAL A 65 13.00 9.16 -1.11
N PRO A 66 12.11 8.85 -0.16
CA PRO A 66 10.92 8.07 -0.47
C PRO A 66 10.00 8.91 -1.35
N ARG A 67 9.60 8.35 -2.49
CA ARG A 67 8.67 9.02 -3.39
C ARG A 67 7.23 8.78 -2.91
N PRO A 68 6.38 9.82 -2.82
CA PRO A 68 4.99 9.63 -2.48
C PRO A 68 4.26 8.92 -3.64
N VAL A 69 3.52 7.87 -3.29
CA VAL A 69 2.72 7.06 -4.23
C VAL A 69 1.25 7.25 -3.93
N GLN A 70 0.42 7.30 -4.96
CA GLN A 70 -1.04 7.31 -4.79
C GLN A 70 -1.57 5.89 -4.55
N PRO A 71 -2.47 5.68 -3.58
CA PRO A 71 -3.03 4.36 -3.27
C PRO A 71 -3.77 3.70 -4.45
N SER A 72 -4.30 4.51 -5.38
CA SER A 72 -4.99 4.05 -6.59
C SER A 72 -4.08 3.32 -7.58
N ASN A 73 -2.77 3.58 -7.53
CA ASN A 73 -1.78 2.96 -8.40
C ASN A 73 -1.19 1.67 -7.81
N VAL A 74 -1.78 1.17 -6.73
CA VAL A 74 -1.20 0.15 -5.87
C VAL A 74 -2.22 -0.95 -5.59
N VAL A 75 -1.73 -2.18 -5.45
CA VAL A 75 -2.50 -3.36 -5.06
C VAL A 75 -1.95 -3.91 -3.76
N ILE A 76 -2.81 -4.17 -2.78
CA ILE A 76 -2.42 -4.80 -1.51
C ILE A 76 -2.22 -6.30 -1.77
N THR A 77 -1.02 -6.79 -1.47
CA THR A 77 -0.67 -8.22 -1.60
C THR A 77 -0.80 -8.94 -0.27
N LYS A 78 -0.44 -8.28 0.83
CA LYS A 78 -0.61 -8.82 2.19
C LYS A 78 -1.12 -7.71 3.11
N MET A 79 -2.08 -8.06 3.96
CA MET A 79 -2.58 -7.16 4.99
C MET A 79 -2.03 -7.54 6.35
N GLU A 80 -1.72 -6.52 7.13
CA GLU A 80 -1.47 -6.69 8.56
C GLU A 80 -2.81 -6.60 9.33
N LEU A 81 -3.21 -7.73 9.91
CA LEU A 81 -4.44 -7.86 10.71
C LEU A 81 -4.10 -7.87 12.20
N ASP A 82 -3.37 -6.88 12.69
CA ASP A 82 -3.14 -6.76 14.14
C ASP A 82 -4.39 -6.25 14.87
N ASP A 83 -5.12 -5.35 14.20
CA ASP A 83 -6.27 -4.65 14.76
C ASP A 83 -7.57 -5.49 14.69
N GLU A 84 -8.20 -5.72 15.86
CA GLU A 84 -9.46 -6.46 15.97
C GLU A 84 -10.62 -5.80 15.22
N GLU A 85 -10.67 -4.47 15.15
CA GLU A 85 -11.71 -3.75 14.41
C GLU A 85 -11.54 -3.96 12.91
N ARG A 86 -10.29 -3.98 12.43
CA ARG A 86 -9.98 -4.26 11.03
C ARG A 86 -10.42 -5.68 10.66
N LYS A 87 -10.19 -6.67 11.54
CA LYS A 87 -10.69 -8.05 11.33
C LYS A 87 -12.21 -8.09 11.24
N LYS A 88 -12.91 -7.41 12.15
CA LYS A 88 -14.39 -7.37 12.18
C LYS A 88 -15.00 -6.79 10.91
N ILE A 89 -14.33 -5.84 10.25
CA ILE A 89 -14.80 -5.23 9.00
C ILE A 89 -14.76 -6.23 7.84
N PHE A 90 -13.75 -7.10 7.79
CA PHE A 90 -13.59 -8.07 6.70
C PHE A 90 -14.19 -9.45 6.99
N SER A 91 -14.50 -9.77 8.25
CA SER A 91 -15.16 -11.02 8.63
C SER A 91 -16.69 -10.97 8.58
N ARG A 92 -17.28 -9.96 7.93
CA ARG A 92 -18.73 -9.71 7.92
C ARG A 92 -19.42 -10.14 6.64
#